data_AF-A0A357IY62-F1
#
_entry.id   AF-A0A357IY62-F1
#
_cell.length_a   1.000
_cell.length_b   1.000
_cell.length_c   1.000
_cell.angle_alpha   90.00
_cell.angle_beta   90.00
_cell.angle_gamma   90.00
#
_symmetry.space_group_name_H-M   'P 1'
#
loop_
_entity.id
_entity.type
_entity.pdbx_description
1 polymer ?
#
loop_
_entity_poly.entity_id
_entity_poly.type
_entity_poly.pdbx_seq_one_letter_code
_entity_poly.pdbx_strand_id
1 'polypeptide(L)'
;MRKLQSQGRREGDQVIWFLFGNRIEFGLSEFQELQQGIRDNGLFAFIERERPSLRNHLETILYQSLPDYEDWENPDLEHVLEQCLIDLKDRIR
;
A
#
# COMPACT_ATOMS: atom_id res chain seq x y z
N MET A 1 0.45 20.02 -0.67
CA MET A 1 0.21 18.57 -0.72
C MET A 1 -1.20 18.25 -0.22
N ARG A 2 -2.02 17.57 -1.03
CA ARG A 2 -3.25 16.94 -0.51
C ARG A 2 -2.87 15.89 0.53
N LYS A 3 -3.65 15.80 1.61
CA LYS A 3 -3.44 14.76 2.63
C LYS A 3 -3.77 13.39 2.02
N LEU A 4 -2.85 12.44 2.12
CA LEU A 4 -3.07 11.06 1.70
C LEU A 4 -4.30 10.47 2.42
N GLN A 5 -5.24 9.94 1.65
CA GLN A 5 -6.42 9.28 2.17
C GLN A 5 -6.14 7.79 2.31
N SER A 6 -5.49 7.41 3.40
CA SER A 6 -5.19 6.02 3.74
C SER A 6 -5.82 5.66 5.08
N GLN A 7 -6.63 4.60 5.09
CA GLN A 7 -7.29 4.08 6.28
C GLN A 7 -7.41 2.57 6.16
N GLY A 8 -7.66 1.88 7.26
CA GLY A 8 -8.02 0.48 7.17
C GLY A 8 -8.41 -0.11 8.50
N ARG A 9 -8.80 -1.37 8.45
CA ARG A 9 -9.32 -2.12 9.59
C ARG A 9 -9.03 -3.60 9.43
N ARG A 10 -9.03 -4.31 10.55
CA ARG A 10 -9.00 -5.77 10.59
C ARG A 10 -10.42 -6.31 10.71
N GLU A 11 -10.73 -7.31 9.90
CA GLU A 11 -11.99 -8.06 9.96
C GLU A 11 -11.65 -9.55 10.06
N GLY A 12 -11.61 -10.09 11.28
CA GLY A 12 -11.18 -11.47 11.53
C GLY A 12 -9.75 -11.72 11.04
N ASP A 13 -9.62 -12.60 10.04
CA ASP A 13 -8.35 -12.97 9.41
C ASP A 13 -8.03 -12.16 8.14
N GLN A 14 -8.75 -11.07 7.91
CA GLN A 14 -8.50 -10.15 6.79
C GLN A 14 -8.09 -8.76 7.27
N VAL A 15 -7.25 -8.13 6.46
CA VAL A 15 -6.90 -6.71 6.58
C VAL A 15 -7.48 -5.99 5.36
N ILE A 16 -8.33 -5.00 5.62
CA ILE A 16 -8.93 -4.17 4.58
C ILE A 16 -8.25 -2.81 4.63
N TRP A 17 -7.56 -2.48 3.54
CA TRP A 17 -6.94 -1.18 3.32
C TRP A 17 -7.75 -0.36 2.32
N PHE A 18 -8.08 0.87 2.69
CA PHE A 18 -8.72 1.86 1.84
C PHE A 18 -7.71 2.94 1.46
N LEU A 19 -7.30 2.95 0.20
CA LEU A 19 -6.39 3.94 -0.38
C LEU A 19 -7.16 4.81 -1.38
N PHE A 20 -7.36 6.09 -1.06
CA PHE A 20 -8.21 7.01 -1.84
C PHE A 20 -9.59 6.44 -2.16
N GLY A 21 -10.17 5.71 -1.20
CA GLY A 21 -11.47 5.05 -1.36
C GLY A 21 -11.43 3.71 -2.10
N ASN A 22 -10.29 3.34 -2.70
CA ASN A 22 -10.10 2.03 -3.31
C ASN A 22 -9.83 0.98 -2.23
N ARG A 23 -10.58 -0.12 -2.31
CA ARG A 23 -10.52 -1.21 -1.32
C ARG A 23 -9.53 -2.27 -1.76
N ILE A 24 -8.54 -2.53 -0.93
CA ILE A 24 -7.48 -3.52 -1.13
C ILE A 24 -7.54 -4.49 0.05
N GLU A 25 -7.53 -5.79 -0.24
CA GLU A 25 -7.65 -6.83 0.76
C GLU A 25 -6.38 -7.68 0.83
N PHE A 26 -6.04 -8.03 2.06
CA PHE A 26 -4.99 -8.97 2.38
C PHE A 26 -5.51 -10.01 3.38
N GLY A 27 -5.07 -11.26 3.25
CA GLY A 27 -5.09 -12.17 4.38
C GLY A 27 -4.19 -11.63 5.51
N LEU A 28 -4.46 -11.96 6.77
CA LEU A 28 -3.64 -11.48 7.88
C LEU A 28 -2.18 -11.95 7.77
N SER A 29 -1.95 -13.21 7.38
CA SER A 29 -0.60 -13.75 7.15
C SER A 29 0.08 -13.06 5.98
N GLU A 30 -0.64 -12.87 4.87
CA GLU A 30 -0.16 -12.14 3.69
C GLU A 30 0.21 -10.69 4.04
N PHE A 31 -0.60 -10.01 4.85
CA PHE A 31 -0.29 -8.66 5.31
C PHE A 31 0.97 -8.65 6.18
N GLN A 32 1.17 -9.65 7.03
CA GLN A 32 2.38 -9.78 7.84
C GLN A 32 3.63 -10.03 6.97
N GLU A 33 3.51 -10.88 5.95
CA GLU A 33 4.57 -11.14 4.97
C GLU A 33 4.91 -9.88 4.18
N LEU A 34 3.91 -9.13 3.73
CA LEU A 34 4.09 -7.85 3.06
C LEU A 34 4.83 -6.83 3.96
N GLN A 35 4.45 -6.75 5.24
CA GLN A 35 5.14 -5.89 6.21
C GLN A 35 6.61 -6.29 6.43
N GLN A 36 6.92 -7.59 6.33
CA GLN A 36 8.29 -8.06 6.41
C GLN A 36 9.04 -7.78 5.09
N GLY A 37 8.41 -8.03 3.94
CA GLY A 37 8.98 -7.75 2.62
C GLY A 37 9.36 -6.29 2.42
N ILE A 38 8.52 -5.36 2.89
CA ILE A 38 8.82 -3.92 2.90
C ILE A 38 10.14 -3.64 3.63
N ARG A 39 10.36 -4.26 4.80
CA ARG A 39 11.58 -4.04 5.61
C ARG A 39 12.82 -4.62 4.96
N ASP A 40 12.67 -5.73 4.26
CA ASP A 40 13.81 -6.46 3.71
C ASP A 40 14.29 -5.85 2.40
N ASN A 41 13.38 -5.53 1.47
CA ASN A 41 13.74 -5.12 0.11
C ASN A 41 12.84 -4.03 -0.50
N GLY A 42 11.88 -3.49 0.25
CA GLY A 42 10.90 -2.52 -0.25
C GLY A 42 9.58 -3.13 -0.74
N LEU A 43 8.53 -2.32 -0.75
CA LEU A 43 7.17 -2.74 -1.14
C LEU A 43 7.13 -3.25 -2.59
N PHE A 44 7.70 -2.51 -3.53
CA PHE A 44 7.63 -2.81 -4.96
C PHE A 44 8.35 -4.10 -5.28
N ALA A 45 9.53 -4.32 -4.69
CA ALA A 45 10.24 -5.59 -4.84
C ALA A 45 9.41 -6.79 -4.31
N PHE A 46 8.72 -6.62 -3.19
CA PHE A 46 7.85 -7.66 -2.63
C PHE A 46 6.63 -7.92 -3.52
N ILE A 47 5.88 -6.89 -3.89
CA ILE A 47 4.65 -7.07 -4.69
C ILE A 47 4.96 -7.52 -6.12
N GLU A 48 6.09 -7.14 -6.72
CA GLU A 48 6.49 -7.63 -8.05
C GLU A 48 6.61 -9.17 -8.04
N ARG A 49 7.12 -9.73 -6.93
CA ARG A 49 7.30 -11.17 -6.76
C ARG A 49 6.01 -11.88 -6.39
N GLU A 50 5.26 -11.37 -5.42
CA GLU A 50 4.10 -12.07 -4.86
C GLU A 50 2.77 -11.70 -5.51
N ARG A 51 2.59 -10.42 -5.90
CA ARG A 51 1.33 -9.86 -6.43
C ARG A 51 1.57 -8.77 -7.49
N PRO A 52 2.13 -9.10 -8.67
CA PRO A 52 2.51 -8.09 -9.66
C PRO A 52 1.32 -7.23 -10.15
N SER A 53 0.11 -7.79 -10.15
CA SER A 53 -1.11 -7.04 -10.48
C SER A 53 -1.45 -5.94 -9.45
N LEU A 54 -1.04 -6.11 -8.18
CA LEU A 54 -1.25 -5.12 -7.14
C LEU A 54 -0.42 -3.87 -7.39
N ARG A 55 0.80 -4.01 -7.92
CA ARG A 55 1.66 -2.86 -8.27
C ARG A 55 0.97 -1.91 -9.24
N ASN A 56 0.57 -2.43 -10.39
CA ASN A 56 -0.12 -1.65 -11.42
C ASN A 56 -1.40 -1.01 -10.86
N HIS A 57 -2.11 -1.71 -9.98
CA HIS A 57 -3.31 -1.18 -9.34
C HIS A 57 -3.01 -0.01 -8.39
N LEU A 58 -1.97 -0.12 -7.56
CA LEU A 58 -1.55 0.97 -6.65
C LEU A 58 -1.08 2.20 -7.43
N GLU A 59 -0.26 2.00 -8.46
CA GLU A 59 0.18 3.08 -9.36
C GLU A 59 -1.02 3.77 -10.03
N THR A 60 -2.00 3.00 -10.51
CA THR A 60 -3.23 3.54 -11.09
C THR A 60 -4.03 4.36 -10.07
N ILE A 61 -4.17 3.89 -8.83
CA ILE A 61 -4.87 4.62 -7.77
C ILE A 61 -4.19 5.95 -7.51
N LEU A 62 -2.86 5.96 -7.38
CA LEU A 62 -2.11 7.18 -7.12
C LEU A 62 -2.19 8.15 -8.30
N TYR A 63 -2.02 7.66 -9.53
CA TYR A 63 -2.18 8.45 -10.77
C TYR A 63 -3.53 9.17 -10.83
N GLN A 64 -4.61 8.45 -10.52
CA GLN A 64 -5.97 9.02 -10.56
C GLN A 64 -6.28 9.96 -9.40
N SER A 65 -5.63 9.77 -8.25
CA SER A 65 -6.01 10.46 -7.01
C SER A 65 -5.13 11.66 -6.66
N LEU A 66 -3.90 11.68 -7.20
CA LEU A 66 -2.89 12.71 -6.97
C LEU A 66 -2.56 13.40 -8.29
N PRO A 67 -3.02 14.65 -8.50
CA PRO A 67 -2.79 15.39 -9.76
C PRO A 67 -1.30 15.60 -10.10
N ASP A 68 -0.45 15.61 -9.08
CA ASP A 68 1.00 15.85 -9.21
C ASP A 68 1.80 14.53 -9.29
N TYR A 69 1.12 13.38 -9.45
CA TYR A 69 1.75 12.05 -9.48
C TYR A 69 2.74 11.89 -10.63
N GLU A 70 2.48 12.52 -11.77
CA GLU A 70 3.33 12.40 -12.97
C GLU A 70 4.76 12.94 -12.75
N ASP A 71 4.93 13.80 -11.74
CA ASP A 71 6.22 14.38 -11.38
C ASP A 71 6.99 13.56 -10.33
N TRP A 72 6.42 12.46 -9.81
CA TRP A 72 7.04 11.65 -8.75
C TRP A 72 7.91 10.56 -9.35
N GLU A 73 9.09 10.35 -8.76
CA GLU A 73 9.92 9.21 -9.13
C GLU A 73 9.37 7.92 -8.48
N ASN A 74 9.67 6.76 -9.08
CA ASN A 74 9.26 5.45 -8.52
C ASN A 74 9.61 5.28 -7.02
N PRO A 75 10.79 5.69 -6.52
CA PRO A 75 11.11 5.61 -5.09
C PRO A 75 10.20 6.48 -4.21
N ASP A 76 9.74 7.64 -4.68
CA ASP A 76 8.82 8.50 -3.93
C ASP A 76 7.46 7.83 -3.76
N LEU A 77 6.99 7.18 -4.82
CA LEU A 77 5.73 6.44 -4.84
C LEU A 77 5.77 5.24 -3.89
N GLU A 78 6.83 4.44 -4.00
CA GLU A 78 7.05 3.29 -3.14
C GLU A 78 7.05 3.72 -1.66
N HIS A 79 7.83 4.75 -1.34
CA HIS A 79 7.94 5.25 0.03
C HIS A 79 6.59 5.72 0.60
N VAL A 80 5.79 6.43 -0.19
CA VAL A 80 4.47 6.90 0.24
C VAL A 80 3.51 5.75 0.55
N LEU A 81 3.52 4.71 -0.29
CA LEU A 81 2.70 3.52 -0.08
C LEU A 81 3.17 2.73 1.15
N GLU A 82 4.48 2.59 1.33
CA GLU A 82 5.08 1.97 2.51
C GLU A 82 4.65 2.66 3.80
N GLN A 83 4.74 3.99 3.86
CA GLN A 83 4.29 4.75 5.04
C GLN A 83 2.80 4.50 5.33
N CYS A 84 1.95 4.46 4.29
CA CYS A 84 0.54 4.15 4.46
C CYS A 84 0.29 2.76 5.07
N LEU A 85 1.07 1.76 4.65
CA LEU A 85 0.95 0.39 5.11
C LEU A 85 1.54 0.19 6.51
N ILE A 86 2.61 0.90 6.85
CA ILE A 86 3.19 0.92 8.21
C ILE A 86 2.21 1.57 9.19
N ASP A 87 1.67 2.75 8.84
CA ASP A 87 0.65 3.43 9.66
C ASP A 87 -0.60 2.56 9.85
N LEU A 88 -0.99 1.81 8.81
CA LEU A 88 -2.10 0.87 8.90
C LEU A 88 -1.83 -0.22 9.93
N LYS A 89 -0.64 -0.84 9.89
CA LYS A 89 -0.25 -1.88 10.85
C LYS A 89 -0.36 -1.41 12.29
N ASP A 90 0.07 -0.19 12.58
CA ASP A 90 0.02 0.37 13.94
C ASP A 90 -1.41 0.60 14.43
N ARG A 91 -2.37 0.82 13.51
CA ARG A 91 -3.78 1.06 13.82
C ARG A 91 -4.63 -0.21 13.97
N ILE A 92 -4.26 -1.29 13.29
CA ILE A 92 -5.05 -2.53 13.26
C ILE A 92 -4.55 -3.60 14.26
N ARG A 93 -3.60 -3.23 15.12
CA ARG A 93 -3.03 -4.10 16.16
C ARG A 93 -4.07 -4.57 17.18
#